data_AF-A0A437RLJ7-F1
#
_entry.id   AF-A0A437RLJ7-F1
#
_cell.length_a   1.000
_cell.length_b   1.000
_cell.length_c   1.000
_cell.angle_alpha   90.00
_cell.angle_beta   90.00
_cell.angle_gamma   90.00
#
_symmetry.space_group_name_H-M   'P 1'
#
loop_
_entity.id
_entity.type
_entity.pdbx_description
1 polymer ?
#
loop_
_entity_poly.entity_id
_entity_poly.type
_entity_poly.pdbx_seq_one_letter_code
_entity_poly.pdbx_strand_id
1 'polypeptide(L)'
;MPASPPSCPHCSQALNALAQHLKQPHCGSASCRQRADEQQLQKRWQRVVALAAQQAAEEGVPVAGTAPEVVWLDPAPRTLVAVGDGLRERLAQAWRLAAAEDRRRRHGGEDSATALPAAASTLCALCGGYCCVQGAQHHAFIDAEVLERWQARHPGHTTEDAIAAYLAALPPEHLDGGCAFQTATGCHLPREHRADICNRYVCKPLDALGDKLAAAPETVTLVFSRRLRRFDRAGVLHRGVGTPLHGLPQPDDLPP
;
A
#
# COMPACT_ATOMS: atom_id res chain seq x y z
N MET A 1 -50.77 -0.93 30.22
CA MET A 1 -49.99 0.24 29.82
C MET A 1 -49.41 -0.05 28.44
N PRO A 2 -49.60 0.80 27.41
CA PRO A 2 -48.98 0.58 26.11
C PRO A 2 -47.45 0.67 26.27
N ALA A 3 -46.73 -0.27 25.67
CA ALA A 3 -45.26 -0.25 25.66
C ALA A 3 -44.79 1.02 24.93
N SER A 4 -43.85 1.74 25.53
CA SER A 4 -43.21 2.89 24.87
C SER A 4 -42.62 2.44 23.53
N PRO A 5 -42.86 3.19 22.43
CA PRO A 5 -42.34 2.80 21.13
C PRO A 5 -40.80 2.74 21.18
N PRO A 6 -40.18 1.76 20.51
CA PRO A 6 -38.73 1.68 20.44
C PRO A 6 -38.14 2.97 19.87
N SER A 7 -36.99 3.40 20.41
CA SER A 7 -36.29 4.61 19.98
C SER A 7 -35.09 4.27 19.09
N CYS A 8 -34.76 5.19 18.19
CA CYS A 8 -33.59 5.09 17.34
C CYS A 8 -32.30 5.25 18.17
N PRO A 9 -31.33 4.32 18.08
CA PRO A 9 -30.08 4.37 18.86
C PRO A 9 -29.16 5.52 18.43
N HIS A 10 -29.45 6.19 17.32
CA HIS A 10 -28.61 7.25 16.76
C HIS A 10 -29.12 8.68 17.01
N CYS A 11 -30.41 8.85 17.28
CA CYS A 11 -31.00 10.19 17.48
C CYS A 11 -32.09 10.23 18.56
N SER A 12 -32.37 9.10 19.21
CA SER A 12 -33.35 8.94 20.28
C SER A 12 -34.81 9.22 19.89
N GLN A 13 -35.11 9.56 18.64
CA GLN A 13 -36.49 9.69 18.15
C GLN A 13 -37.19 8.33 18.11
N ALA A 14 -38.50 8.31 18.36
CA ALA A 14 -39.32 7.11 18.23
C ALA A 14 -39.24 6.55 16.80
N LEU A 15 -39.14 5.23 16.67
CA LEU A 15 -39.20 4.56 15.38
C LEU A 15 -40.60 4.73 14.79
N ASN A 16 -40.69 5.18 13.53
CA ASN A 16 -41.97 5.26 12.84
C ASN A 16 -42.52 3.86 12.52
N ALA A 17 -43.81 3.78 12.19
CA ALA A 17 -44.50 2.50 11.94
C ALA A 17 -43.83 1.67 10.81
N LEU A 18 -43.30 2.34 9.78
CA LEU A 18 -42.59 1.67 8.69
C LEU A 18 -41.29 1.03 9.16
N ALA A 19 -40.47 1.74 9.95
CA ALA A 19 -39.23 1.21 10.51
C ALA A 19 -39.49 0.02 11.45
N GLN A 20 -40.56 0.08 12.25
CA GLN A 20 -40.98 -1.05 13.10
C GLN A 20 -41.43 -2.25 12.25
N HIS A 21 -42.24 -2.02 11.21
CA HIS A 21 -42.71 -3.08 10.32
C HIS A 21 -41.56 -3.77 9.56
N LEU A 22 -40.60 -2.99 9.08
CA LEU A 22 -39.39 -3.49 8.40
C LEU A 22 -38.31 -4.01 9.37
N LYS A 23 -38.58 -3.99 10.69
CA LYS A 23 -37.62 -4.36 11.75
C LYS A 23 -36.28 -3.62 11.62
N GLN A 24 -36.32 -2.37 11.18
CA GLN A 24 -35.13 -1.53 11.07
C GLN A 24 -34.69 -1.04 12.44
N PRO A 25 -33.37 -1.03 12.73
CA PRO A 25 -32.86 -0.59 14.01
C PRO A 25 -32.84 0.95 14.17
N HIS A 26 -33.33 1.72 13.19
CA HIS A 26 -33.19 3.18 13.14
C HIS A 26 -34.46 3.88 12.62
N CYS A 27 -34.63 5.18 12.93
CA CYS A 27 -35.84 5.93 12.56
C CYS A 27 -36.04 6.16 11.06
N GLY A 28 -35.03 5.85 10.24
CA GLY A 28 -35.10 5.99 8.79
C GLY A 28 -34.80 7.39 8.27
N SER A 29 -34.34 8.33 9.08
CA SER A 29 -33.73 9.56 8.55
C SER A 29 -32.44 9.23 7.79
N ALA A 30 -32.05 10.06 6.82
CA ALA A 30 -30.84 9.82 6.03
C ALA A 30 -29.57 9.68 6.90
N SER A 31 -29.42 10.53 7.92
CA SER A 31 -28.28 10.49 8.84
C SER A 31 -28.28 9.23 9.74
N CYS A 32 -29.44 8.77 10.19
CA CYS A 32 -29.52 7.54 10.98
C CYS A 32 -29.31 6.29 10.13
N ARG A 33 -29.76 6.28 8.87
CA ARG A 33 -29.45 5.21 7.91
C ARG A 33 -27.94 5.12 7.65
N GLN A 34 -27.29 6.26 7.39
CA GLN A 34 -25.86 6.31 7.15
C GLN A 34 -25.08 5.77 8.36
N ARG A 35 -25.40 6.22 9.59
CA ARG A 35 -24.73 5.72 10.80
C ARG A 35 -24.94 4.22 11.04
N ALA A 36 -26.14 3.71 10.76
CA ALA A 36 -26.40 2.27 10.88
C ALA A 36 -25.61 1.45 9.85
N ASP A 37 -25.53 1.92 8.60
CA ASP A 37 -24.72 1.28 7.56
C ASP A 37 -23.22 1.33 7.90
N GLU A 38 -22.72 2.46 8.40
CA GLU A 38 -21.33 2.60 8.90
C GLU A 38 -21.04 1.63 10.05
N GLN A 39 -21.96 1.48 11.01
CA GLN A 39 -21.81 0.52 12.11
C GLN A 39 -21.83 -0.93 11.63
N GLN A 40 -22.71 -1.27 10.69
CA GLN A 40 -22.76 -2.62 10.12
C GLN A 40 -21.50 -2.93 9.31
N LEU A 41 -21.02 -1.97 8.52
CA LEU A 41 -19.76 -2.08 7.79
C LEU A 41 -18.58 -2.26 8.76
N GLN A 42 -18.55 -1.52 9.88
CA GLN A 42 -17.51 -1.67 10.89
C GLN A 42 -17.49 -3.08 11.50
N LYS A 43 -18.67 -3.65 11.83
CA LYS A 43 -18.78 -5.03 12.32
C LYS A 43 -18.29 -6.05 11.29
N ARG A 44 -18.61 -5.85 10.02
CA ARG A 44 -18.13 -6.71 8.92
C ARG A 44 -16.61 -6.63 8.80
N TRP A 45 -16.02 -5.43 8.88
CA TRP A 45 -14.56 -5.28 8.90
C TRP A 45 -13.91 -5.98 10.10
N GLN A 46 -14.48 -5.86 11.30
CA GLN A 46 -13.98 -6.58 12.47
C GLN A 46 -13.96 -8.10 12.24
N ARG A 47 -14.99 -8.63 11.56
CA ARG A 47 -15.07 -10.03 11.21
C ARG A 47 -14.04 -10.44 10.15
N VAL A 48 -13.81 -9.62 9.13
CA VAL A 48 -12.72 -9.84 8.15
C VAL A 48 -11.35 -9.86 8.85
N VAL A 49 -11.10 -8.91 9.76
CA VAL A 49 -9.86 -8.84 10.54
C VAL A 49 -9.69 -10.09 11.41
N ALA A 50 -10.76 -10.58 12.06
CA ALA A 50 -10.71 -11.80 12.85
C ALA A 50 -10.40 -13.04 11.99
N LEU A 51 -10.98 -13.15 10.79
CA LEU A 51 -10.69 -14.24 9.85
C LEU A 51 -9.24 -14.17 9.35
N ALA A 52 -8.74 -12.97 9.04
CA ALA A 52 -7.35 -12.77 8.65
C ALA A 52 -6.36 -13.14 9.77
N ALA A 53 -6.70 -12.81 11.02
CA ALA A 53 -5.93 -13.21 12.20
C ALA A 53 -5.89 -14.74 12.37
N GLN A 54 -7.03 -15.40 12.17
CA GLN A 54 -7.11 -16.87 12.22
C GLN A 54 -6.26 -17.51 11.13
N GLN A 55 -6.38 -17.04 9.88
CA GLN A 55 -5.58 -17.56 8.77
C GLN A 55 -4.09 -17.34 9.00
N ALA A 56 -3.68 -16.18 9.52
CA ALA A 56 -2.28 -15.93 9.87
C ALA A 56 -1.76 -16.91 10.93
N ALA A 57 -2.59 -17.28 11.92
CA ALA A 57 -2.24 -18.29 12.92
C ALA A 57 -2.11 -19.68 12.31
N GLU A 58 -2.96 -20.04 11.35
CA GLU A 58 -2.87 -21.30 10.58
C GLU A 58 -1.58 -21.37 9.74
N GLU A 59 -1.10 -20.23 9.23
CA GLU A 59 0.20 -20.06 8.55
C GLU A 59 1.40 -20.02 9.53
N GLY A 60 1.17 -20.26 10.83
CA GLY A 60 2.22 -20.33 11.85
C GLY A 60 2.72 -18.97 12.36
N VAL A 61 2.01 -17.87 12.05
CA VAL A 61 2.31 -16.56 12.61
C VAL A 61 1.69 -16.44 14.01
N PRO A 62 2.46 -16.12 15.07
CA PRO A 62 1.96 -16.12 16.45
C PRO A 62 1.08 -14.89 16.72
N VAL A 63 -0.18 -14.94 16.31
CA VAL A 63 -1.18 -13.93 16.67
C VAL A 63 -1.62 -14.18 18.12
N ALA A 64 -0.82 -13.71 19.09
CA ALA A 64 -1.14 -13.81 20.52
C ALA A 64 -2.37 -12.96 20.88
N GLY A 65 -3.13 -13.38 21.91
CA GLY A 65 -4.50 -12.96 22.27
C GLY A 65 -4.83 -11.47 22.48
N THR A 66 -3.96 -10.54 22.12
CA THR A 66 -4.29 -9.14 21.85
C THR A 66 -4.80 -8.97 20.41
N ALA A 67 -5.74 -8.05 20.19
CA ALA A 67 -6.19 -7.75 18.83
C ALA A 67 -4.97 -7.35 17.96
N PRO A 68 -4.78 -7.95 16.77
CA PRO A 68 -3.65 -7.62 15.92
C PRO A 68 -3.74 -6.17 15.46
N GLU A 69 -2.58 -5.53 15.33
CA GLU A 69 -2.47 -4.21 14.73
C GLU A 69 -2.97 -4.30 13.27
N VAL A 70 -3.73 -3.30 12.82
CA VAL A 70 -4.26 -3.27 11.45
C VAL A 70 -3.83 -2.01 10.72
N VAL A 71 -3.11 -2.20 9.61
CA VAL A 71 -2.67 -1.14 8.72
C VAL A 71 -3.52 -1.16 7.44
N TRP A 72 -4.13 -0.01 7.15
CA TRP A 72 -4.91 0.20 5.94
C TRP A 72 -4.08 0.98 4.92
N LEU A 73 -3.99 0.45 3.71
CA LEU A 73 -3.27 1.05 2.59
C LEU A 73 -4.24 1.44 1.49
N ASP A 74 -3.97 2.55 0.82
CA ASP A 74 -4.61 2.86 -0.45
C ASP A 74 -3.99 1.99 -1.57
N PRO A 75 -4.81 1.24 -2.34
CA PRO A 75 -4.28 0.42 -3.42
C PRO A 75 -3.91 1.27 -4.64
N ALA A 76 -2.80 0.94 -5.29
CA ALA A 76 -2.46 1.40 -6.62
C ALA A 76 -3.19 0.57 -7.71
N PRO A 77 -3.37 1.10 -8.93
CA PRO A 77 -3.66 0.28 -10.11
C PRO A 77 -2.64 -0.86 -10.24
N ARG A 78 -3.06 -2.06 -10.66
CA ARG A 78 -2.19 -3.26 -10.70
C ARG A 78 -2.12 -3.98 -12.04
N THR A 79 -2.68 -3.38 -13.07
CA THR A 79 -2.53 -3.90 -14.41
C THR A 79 -1.05 -3.94 -14.72
N LEU A 80 -0.51 -5.13 -14.99
CA LEU A 80 0.85 -5.28 -15.48
C LEU A 80 0.82 -5.12 -17.00
N VAL A 81 1.80 -4.41 -17.52
CA VAL A 81 2.01 -4.22 -18.96
C VAL A 81 3.46 -4.53 -19.29
N ALA A 82 3.70 -5.09 -20.47
CA ALA A 82 5.04 -5.41 -20.94
C ALA A 82 5.88 -4.14 -21.13
N VAL A 83 7.16 -4.21 -20.78
CA VAL A 83 8.12 -3.15 -21.09
C VAL A 83 8.46 -3.21 -22.58
N GLY A 84 7.73 -2.42 -23.37
CA GLY A 84 7.97 -2.29 -24.81
C GLY A 84 9.06 -1.30 -25.16
N ASP A 85 9.52 -1.36 -26.41
CA ASP A 85 10.61 -0.51 -26.96
C ASP A 85 10.30 0.98 -26.81
N GLY A 86 9.05 1.38 -27.05
CA GLY A 86 8.65 2.78 -26.89
C GLY A 86 8.81 3.32 -25.46
N LEU A 87 8.66 2.48 -24.41
CA LEU A 87 8.95 2.90 -23.04
C LEU A 87 10.46 3.02 -22.82
N ARG A 88 11.25 2.04 -23.32
CA ARG A 88 12.71 2.05 -23.24
C ARG A 88 13.30 3.30 -23.88
N GLU A 89 12.84 3.65 -25.08
CA GLU A 89 13.28 4.84 -25.81
C GLU A 89 12.95 6.13 -25.05
N ARG A 90 11.72 6.27 -24.54
CA ARG A 90 11.32 7.45 -23.75
C ARG A 90 12.16 7.62 -22.48
N LEU A 91 12.43 6.53 -21.76
CA LEU A 91 13.28 6.56 -20.57
C LEU A 91 14.71 6.95 -20.94
N ALA A 92 15.29 6.31 -21.97
CA ALA A 92 16.64 6.62 -22.44
C ALA A 92 16.78 8.10 -22.81
N GLN A 93 15.83 8.65 -23.58
CA GLN A 93 15.81 10.05 -23.96
C GLN A 93 15.71 10.97 -22.73
N ALA A 94 14.80 10.67 -21.80
CA ALA A 94 14.61 11.46 -20.59
C ALA A 94 15.86 11.47 -19.70
N TRP A 95 16.56 10.34 -19.58
CA TRP A 95 17.77 10.22 -18.77
C TRP A 95 18.96 10.91 -19.42
N ARG A 96 19.12 10.81 -20.75
CA ARG A 96 20.12 11.62 -21.49
C ARG A 96 19.89 13.11 -21.30
N LEU A 97 18.63 13.55 -21.39
CA LEU A 97 18.27 14.95 -21.17
C LEU A 97 18.57 15.38 -19.72
N ALA A 98 18.23 14.54 -18.75
CA ALA A 98 18.53 14.82 -17.35
C ALA A 98 20.05 14.96 -17.10
N ALA A 99 20.87 14.10 -17.71
CA ALA A 99 22.32 14.20 -17.63
C ALA A 99 22.87 15.46 -18.34
N ALA A 100 22.40 15.74 -19.56
CA ALA A 100 22.88 16.88 -20.35
C ALA A 100 22.55 18.24 -19.70
N GLU A 101 21.41 18.33 -19.01
CA GLU A 101 20.98 19.55 -18.31
C GLU A 101 21.37 19.58 -16.83
N ASP A 102 22.12 18.57 -16.35
CA ASP A 102 22.45 18.42 -14.94
C ASP A 102 21.23 18.49 -14.01
N ARG A 103 20.12 17.87 -14.41
CA ARG A 103 18.90 17.83 -13.58
C ARG A 103 19.18 16.99 -12.34
N ARG A 104 19.18 17.63 -11.18
CA ARG A 104 19.36 17.00 -9.86
C ARG A 104 18.11 17.20 -9.01
N ARG A 105 17.52 16.12 -8.52
CA ARG A 105 16.40 16.19 -7.57
C ARG A 105 16.96 16.07 -6.16
N ARG A 106 16.96 17.20 -5.43
CA ARG A 106 17.27 17.18 -4.00
C ARG A 106 16.11 16.58 -3.22
N HIS A 107 16.39 15.48 -2.55
CA HIS A 107 15.50 14.86 -1.59
C HIS A 107 16.07 15.11 -0.19
N GLY A 108 15.30 15.75 0.69
CA GLY A 108 15.72 15.95 2.08
C GLY A 108 15.81 14.63 2.86
N GLY A 109 16.57 14.62 3.96
CA GLY A 109 16.74 13.45 4.85
C GLY A 109 18.04 12.67 4.60
N GLU A 110 18.48 11.92 5.61
CA GLU A 110 19.69 11.08 5.55
C GLU A 110 19.51 9.91 4.57
N ASP A 111 20.55 9.66 3.75
CA ASP A 111 20.57 8.50 2.86
C ASP A 111 20.95 7.27 3.64
N SER A 112 20.04 6.32 3.80
CA SER A 112 20.51 4.97 4.08
C SER A 112 19.55 3.93 3.51
N ALA A 113 20.11 2.94 2.81
CA ALA A 113 19.40 1.71 2.46
C ALA A 113 18.84 0.98 3.72
N THR A 114 19.30 1.38 4.90
CA THR A 114 18.87 1.00 6.26
C THR A 114 17.79 1.90 6.88
N ALA A 115 17.39 3.01 6.26
CA ALA A 115 16.47 4.00 6.86
C ALA A 115 15.01 3.53 6.85
N LEU A 116 14.65 2.66 5.91
CA LEU A 116 13.30 2.14 5.83
C LEU A 116 13.13 0.97 6.79
N PRO A 117 12.01 0.89 7.54
CA PRO A 117 11.70 -0.29 8.34
C PRO A 117 11.79 -1.57 7.50
N ALA A 118 12.21 -2.69 8.11
CA ALA A 118 12.32 -3.99 7.42
C ALA A 118 11.04 -4.37 6.64
N ALA A 119 9.88 -3.90 7.12
CA ALA A 119 8.57 -4.04 6.53
C ALA A 119 8.35 -3.31 5.19
N ALA A 120 9.20 -2.37 4.80
CA ALA A 120 8.93 -1.43 3.72
C ALA A 120 8.75 -2.11 2.36
N SER A 121 9.58 -3.10 2.03
CA SER A 121 9.43 -3.85 0.77
C SER A 121 8.07 -4.54 0.70
N THR A 122 7.69 -5.20 1.79
CA THR A 122 6.42 -5.92 1.94
C THR A 122 5.23 -4.96 1.81
N LEU A 123 5.24 -3.86 2.56
CA LEU A 123 4.15 -2.88 2.53
C LEU A 123 3.99 -2.25 1.13
N CYS A 124 5.11 -1.89 0.49
CA CYS A 124 5.09 -1.36 -0.87
C CYS A 124 4.51 -2.37 -1.86
N ALA A 125 4.83 -3.67 -1.74
CA ALA A 125 4.25 -4.72 -2.57
C ALA A 125 2.74 -4.91 -2.32
N LEU A 126 2.28 -4.77 -1.08
CA LEU A 126 0.87 -4.91 -0.70
C LEU A 126 0.01 -3.76 -1.24
N CYS A 127 0.45 -2.50 -1.12
CA CYS A 127 -0.24 -1.38 -1.75
C CYS A 127 -0.04 -1.30 -3.27
N GLY A 128 0.94 -2.02 -3.81
CA GLY A 128 1.30 -1.96 -5.24
C GLY A 128 2.11 -0.72 -5.61
N GLY A 129 2.71 -0.04 -4.64
CA GLY A 129 3.51 1.15 -4.87
C GLY A 129 2.66 2.37 -5.20
N TYR A 130 1.66 2.70 -4.37
CA TYR A 130 0.86 3.92 -4.56
C TYR A 130 1.71 5.18 -4.72
N CYS A 131 2.79 5.32 -3.95
CA CYS A 131 3.76 6.39 -4.14
C CYS A 131 4.64 6.24 -5.39
N CYS A 132 4.85 5.01 -5.87
CA CYS A 132 5.64 4.71 -7.07
C CYS A 132 4.97 5.17 -8.36
N VAL A 133 3.67 5.52 -8.37
CA VAL A 133 3.01 6.14 -9.53
C VAL A 133 3.66 7.46 -9.94
N GLN A 134 4.24 8.18 -8.98
CA GLN A 134 5.00 9.40 -9.23
C GLN A 134 6.26 9.11 -10.07
N GLY A 135 6.80 7.89 -9.97
CA GLY A 135 7.94 7.46 -10.79
C GLY A 135 7.61 7.38 -12.28
N ALA A 136 6.36 7.16 -12.66
CA ALA A 136 5.95 7.22 -14.07
C ALA A 136 6.17 8.63 -14.65
N GLN A 137 5.77 9.66 -13.89
CA GLN A 137 5.87 11.07 -14.27
C GLN A 137 7.30 11.61 -14.19
N HIS A 138 8.15 10.96 -13.40
CA HIS A 138 9.52 11.39 -13.15
C HIS A 138 10.57 10.43 -13.73
N HIS A 139 10.19 9.61 -14.71
CA HIS A 139 11.10 8.71 -15.44
C HIS A 139 11.91 7.80 -14.50
N ALA A 140 11.21 7.11 -13.61
CA ALA A 140 11.75 6.26 -12.56
C ALA A 140 12.69 6.97 -11.57
N PHE A 141 12.61 8.30 -11.49
CA PHE A 141 13.45 9.15 -10.65
C PHE A 141 14.95 9.08 -10.97
N ILE A 142 15.34 8.47 -12.09
CA ILE A 142 16.73 8.51 -12.55
C ILE A 142 17.01 9.92 -13.08
N ASP A 143 18.11 10.50 -12.62
CA ASP A 143 18.56 11.84 -12.97
C ASP A 143 20.09 11.90 -13.03
N ALA A 144 20.66 13.10 -13.19
CA ALA A 144 22.10 13.26 -13.35
C ALA A 144 22.88 12.66 -12.18
N GLU A 145 22.42 12.92 -10.95
CA GLU A 145 23.09 12.44 -9.73
C GLU A 145 23.06 10.91 -9.62
N VAL A 146 21.93 10.28 -9.95
CA VAL A 146 21.81 8.81 -9.94
C VAL A 146 22.74 8.16 -10.97
N LEU A 147 22.89 8.75 -12.15
CA LEU A 147 23.79 8.27 -13.21
C LEU A 147 25.26 8.47 -12.84
N GLU A 148 25.62 9.62 -12.27
CA GLU A 148 26.98 9.90 -11.76
C GLU A 148 27.37 8.93 -10.64
N ARG A 149 26.45 8.65 -9.71
CA ARG A 149 26.68 7.67 -8.63
C ARG A 149 26.89 6.26 -9.16
N TRP A 150 26.25 5.91 -10.27
CA TRP A 150 26.51 4.66 -10.94
C TRP A 150 27.92 4.66 -11.55
N GLN A 151 28.33 5.73 -12.25
CA GLN A 151 29.66 5.85 -12.86
C GLN A 151 30.78 5.84 -11.82
N ALA A 152 30.60 6.51 -10.68
CA ALA A 152 31.56 6.50 -9.58
C ALA A 152 31.83 5.07 -9.04
N ARG A 153 30.83 4.18 -9.14
CA ARG A 153 30.96 2.75 -8.77
C ARG A 153 31.49 1.87 -9.92
N HIS A 154 31.54 2.39 -11.14
CA HIS A 154 32.00 1.68 -12.34
C HIS A 154 33.04 2.54 -13.10
N PRO A 155 34.25 2.72 -12.56
CA PRO A 155 35.27 3.58 -13.17
C PRO A 155 35.52 3.21 -14.64
N GLY A 156 35.70 4.22 -15.49
CA GLY A 156 35.94 4.06 -16.93
C GLY A 156 34.68 3.86 -17.78
N HIS A 157 33.48 3.78 -17.17
CA HIS A 157 32.22 3.75 -17.90
C HIS A 157 31.65 5.16 -18.10
N THR A 158 30.89 5.32 -19.17
CA THR A 158 30.25 6.58 -19.56
C THR A 158 28.84 6.72 -18.99
N THR A 159 28.25 7.92 -19.12
CA THR A 159 26.83 8.14 -18.85
C THR A 159 25.92 7.24 -19.70
N GLU A 160 26.30 6.96 -20.95
CA GLU A 160 25.52 6.10 -21.83
C GLU A 160 25.53 4.64 -21.33
N ASP A 161 26.68 4.17 -20.81
CA ASP A 161 26.77 2.86 -20.18
C ASP A 161 25.89 2.76 -18.92
N ALA A 162 25.83 3.84 -18.12
CA ALA A 162 24.93 3.91 -16.96
C ALA A 162 23.46 3.81 -17.39
N ILE A 163 23.06 4.54 -18.43
CA ILE A 163 21.71 4.49 -19.01
C ILE A 163 21.41 3.07 -19.51
N ALA A 164 22.33 2.45 -20.25
CA ALA A 164 22.19 1.09 -20.74
C ALA A 164 22.01 0.09 -19.59
N ALA A 165 22.75 0.25 -18.49
CA ALA A 165 22.60 -0.59 -17.30
C ALA A 165 21.20 -0.46 -16.67
N TYR A 166 20.65 0.75 -16.53
CA TYR A 166 19.29 0.93 -16.01
C TYR A 166 18.21 0.40 -16.97
N LEU A 167 18.40 0.53 -18.29
CA LEU A 167 17.49 -0.06 -19.28
C LEU A 167 17.53 -1.59 -19.25
N ALA A 168 18.70 -2.18 -19.05
CA ALA A 168 18.87 -3.62 -18.90
C ALA A 168 18.22 -4.14 -17.61
N ALA A 169 18.17 -3.32 -16.56
CA ALA A 169 17.49 -3.62 -15.30
C ALA A 169 15.97 -3.45 -15.33
N LEU A 170 15.37 -3.11 -16.48
CA LEU A 170 13.90 -3.07 -16.58
C LEU A 170 13.31 -4.48 -16.53
N PRO A 171 12.24 -4.71 -15.74
CA PRO A 171 11.57 -6.00 -15.69
C PRO A 171 10.86 -6.33 -17.02
N PRO A 172 10.44 -7.59 -17.26
CA PRO A 172 9.61 -7.94 -18.41
C PRO A 172 8.27 -7.20 -18.42
N GLU A 173 7.68 -7.04 -17.25
CA GLU A 173 6.40 -6.35 -17.03
C GLU A 173 6.52 -5.37 -15.86
N HIS A 174 5.83 -4.24 -15.98
CA HIS A 174 5.74 -3.23 -14.94
C HIS A 174 4.29 -2.80 -14.71
N LEU A 175 4.07 -2.08 -13.60
CA LEU A 175 2.77 -1.53 -13.25
C LEU A 175 2.35 -0.45 -14.25
N ASP A 176 1.17 -0.60 -14.85
CA ASP A 176 0.57 0.41 -15.71
C ASP A 176 0.28 1.70 -14.92
N GLY A 177 0.66 2.85 -15.50
CA GLY A 177 0.67 4.14 -14.82
C GLY A 177 1.65 4.25 -13.64
N GLY A 178 2.51 3.24 -13.42
CA GLY A 178 3.52 3.18 -12.36
C GLY A 178 4.94 3.43 -12.83
N CYS A 179 5.87 3.50 -11.88
CA CYS A 179 7.32 3.49 -12.17
C CYS A 179 7.70 2.27 -13.02
N ALA A 180 8.61 2.46 -13.98
CA ALA A 180 9.04 1.41 -14.90
C ALA A 180 9.74 0.20 -14.22
N PHE A 181 10.22 0.37 -12.98
CA PHE A 181 10.79 -0.74 -12.19
C PHE A 181 9.78 -1.39 -11.23
N GLN A 182 8.55 -0.89 -11.11
CA GLN A 182 7.57 -1.42 -10.17
C GLN A 182 6.85 -2.63 -10.75
N THR A 183 6.93 -3.78 -10.07
CA THR A 183 6.28 -5.05 -10.45
C THR A 183 5.15 -5.40 -9.47
N ALA A 184 4.49 -6.55 -9.68
CA ALA A 184 3.47 -7.05 -8.76
C ALA A 184 3.97 -7.36 -7.34
N THR A 185 5.27 -7.59 -7.17
CA THR A 185 5.91 -7.97 -5.89
C THR A 185 6.79 -6.86 -5.31
N GLY A 186 6.85 -5.69 -5.96
CA GLY A 186 7.66 -4.55 -5.52
C GLY A 186 8.59 -4.05 -6.62
N CYS A 187 9.54 -3.20 -6.23
CA CYS A 187 10.52 -2.64 -7.17
C CYS A 187 11.55 -3.70 -7.57
N HIS A 188 11.68 -3.95 -8.88
CA HIS A 188 12.63 -4.87 -9.49
C HIS A 188 14.08 -4.39 -9.38
N LEU A 189 14.27 -3.07 -9.28
CA LEU A 189 15.59 -2.48 -9.12
C LEU A 189 16.12 -2.72 -7.69
N PRO A 190 17.35 -3.24 -7.52
CA PRO A 190 17.98 -3.37 -6.20
C PRO A 190 18.11 -2.02 -5.49
N ARG A 191 18.07 -1.99 -4.15
CA ARG A 191 17.99 -0.75 -3.35
C ARG A 191 19.16 0.20 -3.62
N GLU A 192 20.35 -0.34 -3.75
CA GLU A 192 21.61 0.33 -4.05
C GLU A 192 21.65 1.02 -5.43
N HIS A 193 20.70 0.70 -6.29
CA HIS A 193 20.53 1.33 -7.61
C HIS A 193 19.32 2.26 -7.67
N ARG A 194 18.47 2.29 -6.64
CA ARG A 194 17.31 3.17 -6.61
C ARG A 194 17.73 4.62 -6.36
N ALA A 195 16.93 5.55 -6.87
CA ALA A 195 17.06 6.96 -6.53
C ALA A 195 16.83 7.21 -5.03
N ASP A 196 17.38 8.29 -4.51
CA ASP A 196 17.31 8.66 -3.09
C ASP A 196 15.88 8.70 -2.56
N ILE A 197 14.96 9.29 -3.32
CA ILE A 197 13.55 9.34 -2.92
C ILE A 197 12.95 7.96 -2.71
N CYS A 198 13.37 6.96 -3.49
CA CYS A 198 12.88 5.59 -3.35
C CYS A 198 13.44 4.90 -2.09
N ASN A 199 14.57 5.39 -1.56
CA ASN A 199 15.19 4.88 -0.34
C ASN A 199 14.80 5.69 0.91
N ARG A 200 14.29 6.92 0.75
CA ARG A 200 13.97 7.83 1.87
C ARG A 200 12.49 8.08 2.08
N TYR A 201 11.66 7.87 1.06
CA TYR A 201 10.23 8.16 1.17
C TYR A 201 9.53 7.19 2.12
N VAL A 202 8.96 7.75 3.20
CA VAL A 202 8.12 7.03 4.16
C VAL A 202 6.68 7.53 4.01
N CYS A 203 5.77 6.64 3.60
CA CYS A 203 4.35 6.97 3.62
C CYS A 203 3.80 6.89 5.05
N LYS A 204 2.72 7.63 5.36
CA LYS A 204 2.13 7.63 6.71
C LYS A 204 1.86 6.24 7.29
N PRO A 205 1.34 5.24 6.52
CA PRO A 205 1.19 3.88 7.03
C PRO A 205 2.52 3.19 7.38
N LEU A 206 3.58 3.43 6.60
CA LEU A 206 4.90 2.86 6.87
C LEU A 206 5.56 3.53 8.09
N ASP A 207 5.37 4.84 8.24
CA ASP A 207 5.87 5.62 9.37
C ASP A 207 5.25 5.11 10.70
N ALA A 208 3.92 5.08 10.75
CA ALA A 208 3.18 4.60 11.90
C ALA A 208 3.49 3.14 12.26
N LEU A 209 3.79 2.30 11.26
CA LEU A 209 4.22 0.93 11.50
C LEU A 209 5.68 0.85 11.94
N GLY A 210 6.56 1.69 11.40
CA GLY A 210 7.97 1.79 11.75
C GLY A 210 8.16 2.05 13.24
N ASP A 211 7.49 3.07 13.78
CA ASP A 211 7.54 3.40 15.20
C ASP A 211 7.09 2.23 16.09
N LYS A 212 6.04 1.53 15.68
CA LYS A 212 5.51 0.37 16.41
C LYS A 212 6.46 -0.81 16.37
N LEU A 213 7.04 -1.12 15.21
CA LEU A 213 8.01 -2.21 15.07
C LEU A 213 9.32 -1.89 15.79
N ALA A 214 9.72 -0.62 15.88
CA ALA A 214 10.88 -0.21 16.67
C ALA A 214 10.63 -0.43 18.17
N ALA A 215 9.43 -0.11 18.66
CA ALA A 215 9.06 -0.33 20.06
C ALA A 215 8.81 -1.82 20.39
N ALA A 216 8.25 -2.58 19.44
CA ALA A 216 7.88 -3.98 19.60
C ALA A 216 8.12 -4.77 18.30
N PRO A 217 9.35 -5.28 18.07
CA PRO A 217 9.73 -5.99 16.83
C PRO A 217 8.91 -7.25 16.52
N GLU A 218 8.34 -7.86 17.57
CA GLU A 218 7.52 -9.07 17.50
C GLU A 218 6.04 -8.78 17.17
N THR A 219 5.68 -7.51 16.97
CA THR A 219 4.30 -7.13 16.65
C THR A 219 3.85 -7.79 15.36
N VAL A 220 2.74 -8.53 15.43
CA VAL A 220 2.04 -9.02 14.25
C VAL A 220 1.10 -7.94 13.74
N THR A 221 1.24 -7.60 12.46
CA THR A 221 0.42 -6.57 11.83
C THR A 221 -0.33 -7.17 10.65
N LEU A 222 -1.65 -7.04 10.66
CA LEU A 222 -2.49 -7.31 9.49
C LEU A 222 -2.50 -6.08 8.59
N VAL A 223 -2.34 -6.31 7.30
CA VAL A 223 -2.25 -5.23 6.31
C VAL A 223 -3.30 -5.47 5.25
N PHE A 224 -4.11 -4.44 4.97
CA PHE A 224 -5.13 -4.49 3.93
C PHE A 224 -4.93 -3.34 2.96
N SER A 225 -4.94 -3.61 1.65
CA SER A 225 -5.08 -2.55 0.66
C SER A 225 -6.56 -2.38 0.31
N ARG A 226 -7.15 -1.25 0.70
CA ARG A 226 -8.60 -1.05 0.73
C ARG A 226 -9.05 0.06 -0.20
N ARG A 227 -10.09 -0.21 -0.98
CA ARG A 227 -10.87 0.79 -1.73
C ARG A 227 -12.30 0.79 -1.21
N LEU A 228 -12.68 1.85 -0.51
CA LEU A 228 -14.03 2.02 0.04
C LEU A 228 -14.43 0.85 0.96
N ARG A 229 -15.47 0.09 0.58
CA ARG A 229 -16.02 -1.06 1.33
C ARG A 229 -15.36 -2.39 1.00
N ARG A 230 -14.37 -2.40 0.09
CA ARG A 230 -13.70 -3.62 -0.41
C ARG A 230 -12.20 -3.53 -0.23
N PHE A 231 -11.53 -4.67 -0.16
CA PHE A 231 -10.07 -4.74 -0.20
C PHE A 231 -9.57 -5.51 -1.43
N ASP A 232 -8.43 -5.08 -1.96
CA ASP A 232 -7.76 -5.67 -3.10
C ASP A 232 -6.78 -6.77 -2.65
N ARG A 233 -6.07 -6.56 -1.53
CA ARG A 233 -5.20 -7.57 -0.90
C ARG A 233 -5.26 -7.50 0.62
N ALA A 234 -4.93 -8.64 1.21
CA ALA A 234 -4.63 -8.78 2.62
C ALA A 234 -3.26 -9.48 2.77
N GLY A 235 -2.57 -9.19 3.86
CA GLY A 235 -1.33 -9.85 4.22
C GLY A 235 -1.11 -9.74 5.72
N VAL A 236 -0.22 -10.58 6.23
CA VAL A 236 0.30 -10.47 7.59
C VAL A 236 1.78 -10.15 7.53
N LEU A 237 2.20 -9.21 8.37
CA LEU A 237 3.59 -8.88 8.58
C LEU A 237 4.01 -9.34 9.97
N HIS A 238 5.12 -10.08 10.03
CA HIS A 238 5.73 -10.50 11.28
C HIS A 238 7.26 -10.57 11.11
N ARG A 239 8.02 -9.95 12.02
CA ARG A 239 9.50 -9.87 11.96
C ARG A 239 10.04 -9.38 10.61
N GLY A 240 9.36 -8.40 10.00
CA GLY A 240 9.72 -7.85 8.69
C GLY A 240 9.34 -8.73 7.49
N VAL A 241 8.88 -9.96 7.71
CA VAL A 241 8.44 -10.89 6.67
C VAL A 241 6.94 -10.71 6.42
N GLY A 242 6.58 -10.56 5.15
CA GLY A 242 5.19 -10.47 4.71
C GLY A 242 4.69 -11.77 4.10
N THR A 243 3.59 -12.29 4.65
CA THR A 243 2.87 -13.44 4.08
C THR A 243 1.54 -12.95 3.50
N PRO A 244 1.27 -13.14 2.20
CA PRO A 244 -0.04 -12.84 1.62
C PRO A 244 -1.15 -13.68 2.27
N LEU A 245 -2.33 -13.09 2.47
CA LEU A 245 -3.53 -13.81 2.90
C LEU A 245 -4.50 -13.91 1.72
N HIS A 246 -4.99 -15.11 1.47
CA HIS A 246 -5.81 -15.44 0.30
C HIS A 246 -7.18 -15.99 0.71
N GLY A 247 -8.20 -15.80 -0.13
CA GLY A 247 -9.52 -16.40 0.07
C GLY A 247 -10.38 -15.74 1.17
N LEU A 248 -9.94 -14.60 1.71
CA LEU A 248 -10.75 -13.85 2.68
C LEU A 248 -12.01 -13.27 2.01
N PRO A 249 -13.18 -13.33 2.68
CA PRO A 249 -14.42 -12.76 2.14
C PRO A 249 -14.35 -11.23 2.12
N GLN A 250 -15.04 -10.59 1.18
CA GLN A 250 -15.19 -9.13 1.24
C GLN A 250 -16.17 -8.76 2.37
N PRO A 251 -16.03 -7.56 2.97
CA PRO A 251 -16.95 -7.12 4.03
C PRO A 251 -18.42 -7.17 3.62
N ASP A 252 -18.72 -6.84 2.37
CA ASP A 252 -20.10 -6.82 1.87
C ASP A 252 -20.68 -8.23 1.63
N ASP A 253 -19.83 -9.26 1.50
CA ASP A 253 -20.24 -10.66 1.37
C ASP A 253 -20.63 -11.26 2.73
N LEU A 254 -20.26 -10.60 3.84
CA LEU A 254 -20.56 -11.06 5.18
C LEU A 254 -21.99 -10.72 5.60
N PRO A 255 -22.66 -11.63 6.35
CA PRO A 255 -23.97 -11.33 6.90
C PRO A 255 -23.92 -10.11 7.85
N PRO A 256 -25.06 -9.42 8.06
CA PRO A 256 -25.21 -8.33 9.02
C PRO A 256 -24.74 -8.68 10.44
#